data_AF-A0A0S2KEE7-F1
#
_entry.id   AF-A0A0S2KEE7-F1
#
_cell.length_a   1.000
_cell.length_b   1.000
_cell.length_c   1.000
_cell.angle_alpha   90.00
_cell.angle_beta   90.00
_cell.angle_gamma   90.00
#
_symmetry.space_group_name_H-M   'P 1'
#
loop_
_entity.id
_entity.type
_entity.pdbx_description
1 polymer ?
#
loop_
_entity_poly.entity_id
_entity_poly.type
_entity_poly.pdbx_seq_one_letter_code
_entity_poly.pdbx_strand_id
1 'polypeptide(L)'
;MAGILRKLRQLLWTTLLLIALLTVVLPALLGFVLRQQINPLLLELGNRPTEPGQLTLHLDRVDAGLLRSDYYLYMTGNVLSVSGTQPASQRLLLSVAHGPVIWHLFDSLLAIAEIQLINLSPVTGADTPHLSGSALLTLDNGFNVQLKAITGFSALGGNHWLDIRGNWPALAMLLGPMAILRQLDARLTLDADAAALAVSPAADALQVYEQQGWTHIRGSRAHTQMLLAPDSLSINGSALPRQLLFADTPDATP
;
A
#
# COMPACT_ATOMS: atom_id res chain seq x y z
N MET A 1 -46.70 24.11 -24.86
CA MET A 1 -46.02 22.79 -24.86
C MET A 1 -44.60 22.83 -25.43
N ALA A 2 -44.35 23.38 -26.62
CA ALA A 2 -43.02 23.37 -27.27
C ALA A 2 -41.86 23.99 -26.44
N GLY A 3 -42.12 25.07 -25.69
CA GLY A 3 -41.11 25.72 -24.84
C GLY A 3 -40.65 24.90 -23.64
N ILE A 4 -41.54 24.08 -23.06
CA ILE A 4 -41.24 23.19 -21.93
C ILE A 4 -40.38 22.02 -22.41
N LEU A 5 -40.75 21.41 -23.55
CA LEU A 5 -39.99 20.31 -24.15
C LEU A 5 -38.55 20.71 -24.49
N ARG A 6 -38.34 21.94 -25.00
CA ARG A 6 -37.01 22.48 -25.29
C ARG A 6 -36.15 22.65 -24.04
N LYS A 7 -36.72 23.17 -22.95
CA LYS A 7 -36.03 23.33 -21.65
C LYS A 7 -35.65 21.98 -21.05
N LEU A 8 -36.57 21.00 -21.12
CA LEU A 8 -36.35 19.64 -20.61
C LEU A 8 -35.24 18.92 -21.38
N ARG A 9 -35.24 19.06 -22.71
CA ARG A 9 -34.16 18.55 -23.57
C ARG A 9 -32.82 19.19 -23.25
N GLN A 10 -32.80 20.51 -23.05
CA GLN A 10 -31.58 21.25 -22.72
C GLN A 10 -31.02 20.83 -21.35
N LEU A 11 -31.89 20.69 -20.33
CA LEU A 11 -31.52 20.18 -19.02
C LEU A 11 -30.90 18.78 -19.12
N LEU A 12 -31.57 17.86 -19.83
CA LEU A 12 -31.07 16.50 -20.02
C LEU A 12 -29.68 16.48 -20.66
N TRP A 13 -29.48 17.25 -21.73
CA TRP A 13 -28.17 17.35 -22.39
C TRP A 13 -27.11 17.95 -21.49
N THR A 14 -27.43 18.99 -20.71
CA THR A 14 -26.46 19.56 -19.76
C THR A 14 -26.10 18.57 -18.66
N THR A 15 -27.07 17.82 -18.13
CA THR A 15 -26.82 16.80 -17.12
C THR A 15 -25.97 15.65 -17.68
N LEU A 16 -26.29 15.15 -18.87
CA LEU A 16 -25.51 14.11 -19.54
C LEU A 16 -24.08 14.57 -19.83
N LEU A 17 -23.91 15.81 -20.29
CA LEU A 17 -22.59 16.38 -20.56
C LEU A 17 -21.78 16.57 -19.28
N LEU A 18 -22.43 17.01 -18.20
CA LEU A 18 -21.80 17.13 -16.88
C LEU A 18 -21.39 15.75 -16.34
N ILE A 19 -22.26 14.74 -16.44
CA ILE A 19 -21.94 13.36 -16.05
C ILE A 19 -20.78 12.84 -16.88
N ALA A 20 -20.81 12.99 -18.20
CA ALA A 20 -19.72 12.57 -19.09
C ALA A 20 -18.41 13.26 -18.70
N LEU A 21 -18.43 14.58 -18.48
CA LEU A 21 -17.27 15.34 -18.06
C LEU A 21 -16.74 14.84 -16.70
N LEU A 22 -17.61 14.65 -15.72
CA LEU A 22 -17.24 14.13 -14.40
C LEU A 22 -16.65 12.72 -14.50
N THR A 23 -17.23 11.83 -15.30
CA THR A 23 -16.72 10.45 -15.49
C THR A 23 -15.37 10.39 -16.20
N VAL A 24 -14.99 11.41 -16.95
CA VAL A 24 -13.69 11.48 -17.63
C VAL A 24 -12.66 12.21 -16.78
N VAL A 25 -13.04 13.35 -16.19
CA VAL A 25 -12.14 14.23 -15.44
C VAL A 25 -11.84 13.68 -14.05
N LEU A 26 -12.82 13.10 -13.36
CA LEU A 26 -12.66 12.66 -11.99
C LEU A 26 -11.66 11.50 -11.86
N PRO A 27 -11.69 10.43 -12.68
CA PRO A 27 -10.63 9.42 -12.67
C PRO A 27 -9.25 10.01 -12.95
N ALA A 28 -9.14 10.90 -13.93
CA ALA A 28 -7.86 11.52 -14.28
C ALA A 28 -7.27 12.32 -13.11
N LEU A 29 -8.11 13.10 -12.41
CA LEU A 29 -7.74 13.84 -11.21
C LEU A 29 -7.36 12.92 -10.06
N LEU A 30 -8.13 11.85 -9.81
CA LEU A 30 -7.81 10.86 -8.77
C LEU A 30 -6.48 10.18 -9.08
N GLY A 31 -6.27 9.75 -10.33
CA GLY A 31 -5.00 9.20 -10.79
C GLY A 31 -3.85 10.19 -10.61
N PHE A 32 -4.05 11.48 -10.87
CA PHE A 32 -3.04 12.51 -10.62
C PHE A 32 -2.70 12.61 -9.13
N VAL A 33 -3.71 12.73 -8.25
CA VAL A 33 -3.50 12.81 -6.80
C VAL A 33 -2.77 11.57 -6.28
N LEU A 34 -3.19 10.36 -6.69
CA LEU A 34 -2.56 9.11 -6.28
C LEU A 34 -1.09 9.03 -6.72
N ARG A 35 -0.78 9.42 -7.96
CA ARG A 35 0.61 9.44 -8.44
C ARG A 35 1.48 10.40 -7.63
N GLN A 36 0.94 11.56 -7.23
CA GLN A 36 1.66 12.51 -6.35
C GLN A 36 1.93 11.92 -4.96
N GLN A 37 1.17 10.92 -4.51
CA GLN A 37 1.46 10.19 -3.26
C GLN A 37 2.41 9.01 -3.48
N ILE A 38 2.21 8.22 -4.54
CA ILE A 38 2.93 6.95 -4.75
C ILE A 38 4.36 7.19 -5.28
N ASN A 39 4.55 8.11 -6.23
CA ASN A 39 5.86 8.30 -6.86
C ASN A 39 6.95 8.69 -5.85
N PRO A 40 6.72 9.66 -4.94
CA PRO A 40 7.72 10.01 -3.95
C PRO A 40 8.06 8.85 -3.02
N LEU A 41 7.06 8.05 -2.61
CA LEU A 41 7.27 6.90 -1.73
C LEU A 41 8.13 5.82 -2.41
N LEU A 42 7.84 5.49 -3.67
CA LEU A 42 8.63 4.49 -4.41
C LEU A 42 10.07 4.97 -4.66
N LEU A 43 10.26 6.26 -4.95
CA LEU A 43 11.58 6.84 -5.13
C LEU A 43 12.36 6.89 -3.81
N GLU A 44 11.72 7.26 -2.71
CA GLU A 44 12.35 7.26 -1.38
C GLU A 44 12.77 5.83 -1.00
N LEU A 45 11.88 4.86 -1.15
CA LEU A 45 12.17 3.45 -0.87
C LEU A 45 13.35 2.93 -1.71
N GLY A 46 13.48 3.39 -2.96
CA GLY A 46 14.58 2.97 -3.81
C GLY A 46 15.91 3.68 -3.61
N ASN A 47 15.88 4.88 -3.02
CA ASN A 47 17.09 5.66 -2.73
C ASN A 47 17.63 5.42 -1.31
N ARG A 48 16.96 4.60 -0.48
CA ARG A 48 17.45 4.29 0.86
C ARG A 48 18.79 3.54 0.78
N PRO A 49 19.83 4.01 1.49
CA PRO A 49 21.07 3.25 1.61
C PRO A 49 20.72 1.91 2.27
N THR A 50 20.98 0.84 1.53
CA THR A 50 20.72 -0.53 1.96
C THR A 50 22.05 -1.22 2.17
N GLU A 51 22.17 -1.93 3.29
CA GLU A 51 23.36 -2.73 3.52
C GLU A 51 23.45 -3.85 2.47
N PRO A 52 24.66 -4.32 2.12
CA PRO A 52 24.85 -5.44 1.21
C PRO A 52 24.01 -6.64 1.64
N GLY A 53 23.07 -7.07 0.78
CA GLY A 53 22.18 -8.22 1.03
C GLY A 53 20.77 -7.87 1.52
N GLN A 54 20.49 -6.60 1.86
CA GLN A 54 19.14 -6.13 2.15
C GLN A 54 18.29 -6.00 0.88
N LEU A 55 16.97 -5.90 1.08
CA LEU A 55 16.01 -5.73 0.00
C LEU A 55 16.08 -4.31 -0.55
N THR A 56 16.38 -4.19 -1.83
CA THR A 56 16.35 -2.94 -2.58
C THR A 56 15.15 -2.95 -3.54
N LEU A 57 14.51 -1.81 -3.69
CA LEU A 57 13.39 -1.60 -4.61
C LEU A 57 13.80 -0.54 -5.63
N HIS A 58 13.62 -0.77 -6.92
CA HIS A 58 13.94 0.20 -7.95
C HIS A 58 12.72 0.41 -8.83
N LEU A 59 12.37 1.68 -9.07
CA LEU A 59 11.33 2.05 -10.01
C LEU A 59 11.96 2.15 -11.41
N ASP A 60 11.56 1.27 -12.32
CA ASP A 60 12.06 1.22 -13.70
C ASP A 60 11.30 2.21 -14.59
N ARG A 61 9.96 2.09 -14.62
CA ARG A 61 9.10 2.96 -15.41
C ARG A 61 7.71 3.11 -14.80
N VAL A 62 7.03 4.19 -15.20
CA VAL A 62 5.63 4.47 -14.84
C VAL A 62 4.84 4.73 -16.12
N ASP A 63 3.84 3.89 -16.38
CA ASP A 63 2.88 4.07 -17.46
C ASP A 63 1.61 4.71 -16.87
N ALA A 64 1.44 6.02 -17.06
CA ALA A 64 0.31 6.76 -16.51
C ALA A 64 -0.80 6.96 -17.56
N GLY A 65 -1.97 6.39 -17.30
CA GLY A 65 -3.19 6.57 -18.09
C GLY A 65 -4.31 7.31 -17.34
N LEU A 66 -5.44 7.46 -18.03
CA LEU A 66 -6.65 8.16 -17.53
C LEU A 66 -7.36 7.41 -16.40
N LEU A 67 -7.40 6.08 -16.46
CA LEU A 67 -8.11 5.20 -15.50
C LEU A 67 -7.16 4.26 -14.75
N ARG A 68 -5.90 4.22 -15.15
CA ARG A 68 -4.92 3.27 -14.61
C ARG A 68 -3.53 3.89 -14.60
N SER A 69 -2.71 3.51 -13.63
CA SER A 69 -1.30 3.84 -13.58
C SER A 69 -0.53 2.60 -13.18
N ASP A 70 0.41 2.21 -14.03
CA ASP A 70 1.17 0.97 -13.91
C ASP A 70 2.63 1.29 -13.58
N TYR A 71 3.10 0.77 -12.46
CA TYR A 71 4.44 0.97 -11.93
C TYR A 71 5.25 -0.31 -12.07
N TYR A 72 6.30 -0.25 -12.85
CA TYR A 72 7.18 -1.39 -13.07
C TYR A 72 8.34 -1.29 -12.11
N LEU A 73 8.43 -2.27 -11.23
CA LEU A 73 9.36 -2.30 -10.12
C LEU A 73 10.34 -3.46 -10.30
N TYR A 74 11.55 -3.25 -9.85
CA TYR A 74 12.58 -4.27 -9.73
C TYR A 74 12.99 -4.39 -8.28
N MET A 75 12.91 -5.58 -7.71
CA MET A 75 13.35 -5.85 -6.36
C MET A 75 14.57 -6.75 -6.40
N THR A 76 15.61 -6.42 -5.62
CA THR A 76 16.77 -7.30 -5.47
C THR A 76 17.17 -7.42 -4.01
N GLY A 77 17.65 -8.59 -3.60
CA GLY A 77 18.14 -8.78 -2.24
C GLY A 77 18.26 -10.26 -1.89
N ASN A 78 18.96 -10.54 -0.81
CA ASN A 78 19.19 -11.93 -0.40
C ASN A 78 17.94 -12.56 0.20
N VAL A 79 17.06 -11.74 0.80
CA VAL A 79 15.78 -12.18 1.40
C VAL A 79 14.82 -12.80 0.38
N LEU A 80 15.01 -12.49 -0.91
CA LEU A 80 14.24 -13.08 -2.00
C LEU A 80 14.73 -14.49 -2.37
N SER A 81 15.92 -14.90 -1.92
CA SER A 81 16.41 -16.27 -2.09
C SER A 81 15.92 -17.16 -0.95
N VAL A 82 15.77 -18.46 -1.23
CA VAL A 82 15.41 -19.46 -0.21
C VAL A 82 16.46 -19.53 0.89
N SER A 83 17.74 -19.47 0.54
CA SER A 83 18.83 -19.59 1.51
C SER A 83 19.13 -18.30 2.27
N GLY A 84 18.63 -17.15 1.83
CA GLY A 84 18.98 -15.85 2.40
C GLY A 84 20.43 -15.43 2.17
N THR A 85 21.20 -16.18 1.37
CA THR A 85 22.65 -15.99 1.21
C THR A 85 23.07 -15.53 -0.18
N GLN A 86 22.20 -15.68 -1.19
CA GLN A 86 22.47 -15.24 -2.55
C GLN A 86 21.49 -14.15 -2.96
N PRO A 87 21.92 -13.12 -3.71
CA PRO A 87 21.01 -12.11 -4.19
C PRO A 87 20.07 -12.72 -5.24
N ALA A 88 18.78 -12.55 -5.04
CA ALA A 88 17.76 -12.87 -6.03
C ALA A 88 17.07 -11.58 -6.50
N SER A 89 16.40 -11.67 -7.66
CA SER A 89 15.77 -10.52 -8.30
C SER A 89 14.34 -10.84 -8.72
N GLN A 90 13.45 -9.86 -8.64
CA GLN A 90 12.06 -10.01 -9.00
C GLN A 90 11.54 -8.77 -9.72
N ARG A 91 10.83 -8.97 -10.83
CA ARG A 91 10.11 -7.89 -11.52
C ARG A 91 8.66 -7.91 -11.10
N LEU A 92 8.14 -6.74 -10.78
CA LEU A 92 6.78 -6.58 -10.28
C LEU A 92 6.07 -5.48 -11.05
N LEU A 93 4.76 -5.62 -11.13
CA LEU A 93 3.85 -4.59 -11.57
C LEU A 93 2.97 -4.20 -10.39
N LEU A 94 3.11 -2.98 -9.92
CA LEU A 94 2.13 -2.34 -9.07
C LEU A 94 1.15 -1.61 -9.99
N SER A 95 -0.01 -2.19 -10.20
CA SER A 95 -1.08 -1.60 -11.00
C SER A 95 -2.06 -0.87 -10.11
N VAL A 96 -2.41 0.37 -10.47
CA VAL A 96 -3.35 1.22 -9.75
C VAL A 96 -4.45 1.63 -10.71
N ALA A 97 -5.60 0.96 -10.66
CA ALA A 97 -6.81 1.42 -11.32
C ALA A 97 -7.46 2.52 -10.46
N HIS A 98 -7.78 3.66 -11.07
CA HIS A 98 -8.31 4.83 -10.37
C HIS A 98 -9.62 5.31 -10.99
N GLY A 99 -10.49 5.83 -10.14
CA GLY A 99 -11.78 6.38 -10.53
C GLY A 99 -12.95 5.84 -9.71
N PRO A 100 -14.05 6.60 -9.61
CA PRO A 100 -15.27 6.17 -8.90
C PRO A 100 -16.01 5.01 -9.58
N VAL A 101 -15.50 4.55 -10.73
CA VAL A 101 -16.10 3.65 -11.70
C VAL A 101 -15.62 2.20 -11.44
N ILE A 102 -15.33 1.84 -10.20
CA ILE A 102 -15.05 0.45 -9.82
C ILE A 102 -16.38 -0.16 -9.36
N TRP A 103 -17.22 -0.52 -10.33
CA TRP A 103 -18.64 -0.88 -10.16
C TRP A 103 -18.92 -2.20 -9.42
N HIS A 104 -17.88 -2.94 -9.02
CA HIS A 104 -18.07 -4.27 -8.44
C HIS A 104 -18.20 -4.28 -6.90
N LEU A 105 -18.18 -3.11 -6.25
CA LEU A 105 -18.25 -2.98 -4.80
C LEU A 105 -19.61 -2.40 -4.39
N PHE A 106 -20.51 -3.27 -3.93
CA PHE A 106 -21.90 -2.90 -3.60
C PHE A 106 -22.05 -2.06 -2.33
N ASP A 107 -21.02 -2.01 -1.47
CA ASP A 107 -21.10 -1.41 -0.12
C ASP A 107 -20.30 -0.09 0.05
N SER A 108 -19.80 0.52 -1.02
CA SER A 108 -19.07 1.79 -0.95
C SER A 108 -19.72 2.87 -1.79
N LEU A 109 -19.79 4.10 -1.25
CA LEU A 109 -20.28 5.25 -2.00
C LEU A 109 -19.37 5.59 -3.19
N LEU A 110 -18.06 5.39 -3.03
CA LEU A 110 -17.07 5.72 -4.05
C LEU A 110 -15.77 4.93 -3.83
N ALA A 111 -15.42 4.06 -4.77
CA ALA A 111 -14.09 3.49 -4.84
C ALA A 111 -13.11 4.52 -5.41
N ILE A 112 -11.98 4.73 -4.74
CA ILE A 112 -10.95 5.70 -5.15
C ILE A 112 -9.96 5.01 -6.07
N ALA A 113 -9.46 3.86 -5.63
CA ALA A 113 -8.52 3.05 -6.38
C ALA A 113 -8.54 1.58 -5.98
N GLU A 114 -8.30 0.72 -6.96
CA GLU A 114 -7.92 -0.67 -6.78
C GLU A 114 -6.44 -0.81 -7.13
N ILE A 115 -5.70 -1.48 -6.26
CA ILE A 115 -4.27 -1.68 -6.38
C ILE A 115 -4.02 -3.18 -6.48
N GLN A 116 -3.24 -3.60 -7.46
CA GLN A 116 -2.79 -4.97 -7.61
C GLN A 116 -1.27 -5.00 -7.70
N LEU A 117 -0.66 -5.87 -6.90
CA LEU A 117 0.76 -6.18 -6.97
C LEU A 117 0.91 -7.54 -7.65
N ILE A 118 1.52 -7.54 -8.82
CA ILE A 118 1.59 -8.68 -9.74
C ILE A 118 3.05 -9.02 -9.97
N ASN A 119 3.40 -10.30 -9.85
CA ASN A 119 4.71 -10.79 -10.23
C ASN A 119 4.81 -10.91 -11.77
N LEU A 120 5.74 -10.17 -12.37
CA LEU A 120 6.02 -10.21 -13.81
C LEU A 120 7.09 -11.23 -14.19
N SER A 121 7.83 -11.75 -13.21
CA SER A 121 8.82 -12.80 -13.38
C SER A 121 8.32 -14.09 -12.74
N PRO A 122 7.45 -14.86 -13.41
CA PRO A 122 7.13 -16.21 -12.98
C PRO A 122 8.35 -17.08 -13.31
N VAL A 123 9.33 -17.12 -12.41
CA VAL A 123 10.30 -18.20 -12.43
C VAL A 123 9.55 -19.43 -11.95
N THR A 124 9.51 -20.48 -12.76
CA THR A 124 8.81 -21.72 -12.43
C THR A 124 9.77 -22.63 -11.66
N GLY A 125 9.65 -22.68 -10.33
CA GLY A 125 10.40 -23.57 -9.45
C GLY A 125 9.82 -23.57 -8.03
N ALA A 126 10.10 -24.60 -7.24
CA ALA A 126 9.63 -24.68 -5.84
C ALA A 126 10.29 -23.60 -4.94
N ASP A 127 11.39 -23.01 -5.42
CA ASP A 127 12.27 -22.11 -4.66
C ASP A 127 12.17 -20.65 -5.10
N THR A 128 11.08 -20.26 -5.77
CA THR A 128 10.98 -18.92 -6.37
C THR A 128 10.19 -17.97 -5.48
N PRO A 129 10.75 -16.79 -5.16
CA PRO A 129 10.04 -15.79 -4.38
C PRO A 129 8.78 -15.35 -5.12
N HIS A 130 7.66 -15.41 -4.41
CA HIS A 130 6.37 -14.95 -4.84
C HIS A 130 6.07 -13.66 -4.10
N LEU A 131 5.51 -12.68 -4.78
CA LEU A 131 5.00 -11.47 -4.14
C LEU A 131 3.77 -11.06 -4.92
N SER A 132 2.64 -11.09 -4.24
CA SER A 132 1.34 -10.72 -4.81
C SER A 132 0.50 -10.04 -3.76
N GLY A 133 -0.30 -9.08 -4.17
CA GLY A 133 -1.21 -8.43 -3.25
C GLY A 133 -2.32 -7.68 -3.95
N SER A 134 -3.31 -7.32 -3.17
CA SER A 134 -4.42 -6.48 -3.61
C SER A 134 -4.71 -5.47 -2.52
N ALA A 135 -4.99 -4.23 -2.90
CA ALA A 135 -5.52 -3.23 -2.01
C ALA A 135 -6.69 -2.49 -2.64
N LEU A 136 -7.55 -1.97 -1.78
CA LEU A 136 -8.69 -1.16 -2.15
C LEU A 136 -8.69 0.11 -1.30
N LEU A 137 -8.77 1.25 -1.97
CA LEU A 137 -9.03 2.55 -1.37
C LEU A 137 -10.47 2.97 -1.68
N THR A 138 -11.23 3.29 -0.64
CA THR A 138 -12.62 3.76 -0.74
C THR A 138 -12.82 5.04 0.05
N LEU A 139 -13.86 5.80 -0.30
CA LEU A 139 -14.35 6.93 0.48
C LEU A 139 -15.62 6.52 1.22
N ASP A 140 -15.66 6.76 2.53
CA ASP A 140 -16.86 6.55 3.35
C ASP A 140 -17.74 7.81 3.47
N ASN A 141 -18.91 7.65 4.09
CA ASN A 141 -19.89 8.74 4.27
C ASN A 141 -19.37 9.88 5.16
N GLY A 142 -18.33 9.63 5.96
CA GLY A 142 -17.69 10.62 6.82
C GLY A 142 -16.56 11.38 6.13
N PHE A 143 -16.39 11.23 4.81
CA PHE A 143 -15.28 11.77 4.04
C PHE A 143 -13.90 11.26 4.52
N ASN A 144 -13.85 10.03 5.03
CA ASN A 144 -12.59 9.35 5.32
C ASN A 144 -12.25 8.37 4.21
N VAL A 145 -10.97 8.32 3.89
CA VAL A 145 -10.38 7.32 3.01
C VAL A 145 -10.15 6.07 3.85
N GLN A 146 -10.60 4.93 3.33
CA GLN A 146 -10.42 3.62 3.93
C GLN A 146 -9.53 2.79 3.01
N LEU A 147 -8.42 2.30 3.54
CA LEU A 147 -7.51 1.36 2.90
C LEU A 147 -7.74 -0.04 3.47
N LYS A 148 -7.92 -1.02 2.58
CA LYS A 148 -7.86 -2.45 2.91
C LYS A 148 -6.90 -3.11 1.95
N ALA A 149 -5.80 -3.65 2.45
CA ALA A 149 -4.80 -4.32 1.64
C ALA A 149 -4.44 -5.67 2.24
N ILE A 150 -4.15 -6.62 1.37
CA ILE A 150 -3.54 -7.89 1.72
C ILE A 150 -2.42 -8.17 0.73
N THR A 151 -1.27 -8.62 1.24
CA THR A 151 -0.17 -9.08 0.43
C THR A 151 0.34 -10.42 0.96
N GLY A 152 0.55 -11.36 0.06
CA GLY A 152 1.15 -12.65 0.31
C GLY A 152 2.50 -12.71 -0.40
N PHE A 153 3.53 -13.13 0.32
CA PHE A 153 4.88 -13.20 -0.23
C PHE A 153 5.66 -14.40 0.30
N SER A 154 6.56 -14.93 -0.51
CA SER A 154 7.55 -15.91 -0.06
C SER A 154 8.93 -15.28 -0.01
N ALA A 155 9.59 -15.49 1.12
CA ALA A 155 10.93 -15.00 1.42
C ALA A 155 11.62 -16.02 2.30
N LEU A 156 12.92 -16.27 2.06
CA LEU A 156 13.73 -17.20 2.85
C LEU A 156 13.16 -18.63 2.91
N GLY A 157 12.49 -19.05 1.84
CA GLY A 157 11.86 -20.38 1.75
C GLY A 157 10.54 -20.54 2.51
N GLY A 158 10.06 -19.50 3.21
CA GLY A 158 8.79 -19.49 3.92
C GLY A 158 7.73 -18.62 3.25
N ASN A 159 6.46 -18.84 3.64
CA ASN A 159 5.32 -18.05 3.18
C ASN A 159 4.86 -17.05 4.25
N HIS A 160 4.58 -15.84 3.84
CA HIS A 160 4.27 -14.70 4.71
C HIS A 160 3.04 -13.96 4.19
N TRP A 161 2.29 -13.36 5.10
CA TRP A 161 1.06 -12.64 4.84
C TRP A 161 1.06 -11.35 5.63
N LEU A 162 0.65 -10.26 5.00
CA LEU A 162 0.50 -8.96 5.63
C LEU A 162 -0.88 -8.39 5.27
N ASP A 163 -1.73 -8.19 6.28
CA ASP A 163 -3.00 -7.45 6.20
C ASP A 163 -2.74 -6.02 6.69
N ILE A 164 -3.09 -5.02 5.86
CA ILE A 164 -3.00 -3.61 6.19
C ILE A 164 -4.39 -3.01 6.10
N ARG A 165 -4.80 -2.36 7.18
CA ARG A 165 -6.02 -1.56 7.21
C ARG A 165 -5.64 -0.16 7.63
N GLY A 166 -6.17 0.84 6.94
CA GLY A 166 -5.87 2.23 7.23
C GLY A 166 -7.10 3.10 7.07
N ASN A 167 -7.19 4.17 7.85
CA ASN A 167 -8.15 5.23 7.65
C ASN A 167 -7.52 6.61 7.92
N TRP A 168 -7.95 7.60 7.15
CA TRP A 168 -7.56 9.00 7.32
C TRP A 168 -8.54 9.94 6.62
N PRO A 169 -8.61 11.24 6.99
CA PRO A 169 -9.48 12.19 6.31
C PRO A 169 -9.09 12.43 4.85
N ALA A 170 -10.06 12.48 3.93
CA ALA A 170 -9.78 12.64 2.49
C ALA A 170 -9.01 13.91 2.14
N LEU A 171 -9.22 15.01 2.88
CA LEU A 171 -8.48 16.26 2.70
C LEU A 171 -6.97 16.08 2.90
N ALA A 172 -6.53 15.13 3.72
CA ALA A 172 -5.11 14.88 3.94
C ALA A 172 -4.40 14.44 2.65
N MET A 173 -5.09 13.78 1.71
CA MET A 173 -4.50 13.40 0.41
C MET A 173 -4.12 14.60 -0.44
N LEU A 174 -4.81 15.74 -0.28
CA LEU A 174 -4.50 16.98 -1.01
C LEU A 174 -3.27 17.70 -0.43
N LEU A 175 -2.96 17.45 0.84
CA LEU A 175 -1.86 18.08 1.57
C LEU A 175 -0.55 17.26 1.49
N GLY A 176 -0.61 16.02 0.99
CA GLY A 176 0.56 15.17 0.74
C GLY A 176 0.79 14.07 1.79
N PRO A 177 1.85 13.25 1.60
CA PRO A 177 2.05 12.01 2.38
C PRO A 177 2.20 12.27 3.89
N MET A 178 2.87 13.36 4.27
CA MET A 178 3.06 13.73 5.67
C MET A 178 1.75 14.09 6.38
N ALA A 179 0.82 14.73 5.68
CA ALA A 179 -0.49 15.05 6.24
C ALA A 179 -1.33 13.78 6.47
N ILE A 180 -1.22 12.80 5.57
CA ILE A 180 -1.81 11.47 5.74
C ILE A 180 -1.22 10.81 6.99
N LEU A 181 0.11 10.68 7.08
CA LEU A 181 0.79 10.01 8.19
C LEU A 181 0.46 10.61 9.57
N ARG A 182 0.29 11.93 9.65
CA ARG A 182 -0.07 12.61 10.91
C ARG A 182 -1.45 12.20 11.43
N GLN A 183 -2.39 11.91 10.53
CA GLN A 183 -3.79 11.62 10.83
C GLN A 183 -4.17 10.14 10.58
N LEU A 184 -3.17 9.32 10.25
CA LEU A 184 -3.36 7.92 9.91
C LEU A 184 -3.70 7.11 11.16
N ASP A 185 -4.82 6.42 11.11
CA ASP A 185 -5.08 5.25 11.94
C ASP A 185 -4.91 4.01 11.08
N ALA A 186 -3.89 3.19 11.38
CA ALA A 186 -3.55 2.00 10.64
C ALA A 186 -3.32 0.80 11.54
N ARG A 187 -3.78 -0.35 11.07
CA ARG A 187 -3.49 -1.67 11.62
C ARG A 187 -2.72 -2.47 10.59
N LEU A 188 -1.54 -2.94 10.96
CA LEU A 188 -0.75 -3.87 10.19
C LEU A 188 -0.70 -5.19 10.95
N THR A 189 -1.05 -6.29 10.30
CA THR A 189 -0.97 -7.63 10.87
C THR A 189 -0.08 -8.48 9.98
N LEU A 190 1.10 -8.82 10.48
CA LEU A 190 2.05 -9.71 9.85
C LEU A 190 1.86 -11.12 10.43
N ASP A 191 1.71 -12.08 9.54
CA ASP A 191 1.72 -13.50 9.82
C ASP A 191 2.80 -14.14 8.94
N ALA A 192 3.90 -14.56 9.57
CA ALA A 192 5.10 -15.00 8.90
C ALA A 192 5.46 -16.44 9.26
N ASP A 193 6.17 -17.14 8.37
CA ASP A 193 6.75 -18.44 8.69
C ASP A 193 7.89 -18.28 9.70
N ALA A 194 7.70 -18.81 10.90
CA ALA A 194 8.65 -18.63 12.00
C ALA A 194 10.00 -19.31 11.72
N ALA A 195 9.99 -20.48 11.06
CA ALA A 195 11.22 -21.20 10.75
C ALA A 195 12.03 -20.46 9.68
N ALA A 196 11.36 -19.91 8.67
CA ALA A 196 12.02 -19.10 7.64
C ALA A 196 12.60 -17.79 8.20
N LEU A 197 11.93 -17.14 9.17
CA LEU A 197 12.48 -15.96 9.83
C LEU A 197 13.70 -16.28 10.72
N ALA A 198 13.70 -17.46 11.37
CA ALA A 198 14.78 -17.88 12.27
C ALA A 198 16.10 -18.21 11.53
N VAL A 199 16.06 -18.45 10.22
CA VAL A 199 17.25 -18.65 9.38
C VAL A 199 17.69 -17.37 8.67
N SER A 200 17.00 -16.26 8.91
CA SER A 200 17.28 -14.97 8.28
C SER A 200 18.45 -14.24 8.94
N PRO A 201 19.07 -13.25 8.25
CA PRO A 201 19.99 -12.30 8.89
C PRO A 201 19.36 -11.51 10.05
N ALA A 202 18.02 -11.50 10.15
CA ALA A 202 17.26 -10.88 11.22
C ALA A 202 16.83 -11.88 12.31
N ALA A 203 17.39 -13.10 12.36
CA ALA A 203 17.07 -14.11 13.37
C ALA A 203 17.34 -13.61 14.80
N ASP A 204 18.45 -12.91 15.01
CA ASP A 204 18.78 -12.32 16.32
C ASP A 204 17.75 -11.24 16.69
N ALA A 205 17.32 -10.43 15.73
CA ALA A 205 16.27 -9.44 15.94
C ALA A 205 14.92 -10.09 16.24
N LEU A 206 14.59 -11.22 15.60
CA LEU A 206 13.39 -11.99 15.89
C LEU A 206 13.36 -12.46 17.35
N GLN A 207 14.50 -12.96 17.86
CA GLN A 207 14.59 -13.39 19.26
C GLN A 207 14.38 -12.21 20.22
N VAL A 208 14.95 -11.04 19.92
CA VAL A 208 14.72 -9.81 20.71
C VAL A 208 13.25 -9.38 20.65
N TYR A 209 12.62 -9.42 19.47
CA TYR A 209 11.21 -9.05 19.30
C TYR A 209 10.28 -10.01 20.03
N GLU A 210 10.60 -11.30 20.06
CA GLU A 210 9.87 -12.28 20.86
C GLU A 210 9.99 -11.98 22.36
N GLN A 211 11.21 -11.73 22.85
CA GLN A 211 11.46 -11.39 24.27
C GLN A 211 10.73 -10.11 24.69
N GLN A 212 10.62 -9.13 23.80
CA GLN A 212 9.91 -7.87 24.03
C GLN A 212 8.38 -7.99 23.83
N GLY A 213 7.89 -9.16 23.43
CA GLY A 213 6.48 -9.42 23.15
C GLY A 213 5.96 -8.77 21.86
N TRP A 214 6.83 -8.22 21.03
CA TRP A 214 6.50 -7.58 19.75
C TRP A 214 6.17 -8.59 18.65
N THR A 215 6.61 -9.83 18.83
CA THR A 215 6.25 -10.97 17.99
C THR A 215 5.86 -12.15 18.87
N HIS A 216 4.82 -12.88 18.49
CA HIS A 216 4.42 -14.11 19.17
C HIS A 216 4.53 -15.29 18.22
N ILE A 217 5.29 -16.31 18.61
CA ILE A 217 5.36 -17.56 17.85
C ILE A 217 4.27 -18.50 18.38
N ARG A 218 3.35 -18.90 17.50
CA ARG A 218 2.29 -19.88 17.78
C ARG A 218 2.36 -21.00 16.75
N GLY A 219 2.82 -22.17 17.19
CA GLY A 219 3.11 -23.27 16.26
C GLY A 219 4.22 -22.89 15.28
N SER A 220 3.94 -22.96 13.98
CA SER A 220 4.89 -22.63 12.91
C SER A 220 4.81 -21.16 12.43
N ARG A 221 3.99 -20.33 13.08
CA ARG A 221 3.70 -18.96 12.62
C ARG A 221 4.17 -17.92 13.63
N ALA A 222 4.86 -16.89 13.13
CA ALA A 222 5.23 -15.69 13.86
C ALA A 222 4.21 -14.59 13.57
N HIS A 223 3.55 -14.10 14.61
CA HIS A 223 2.50 -13.10 14.51
C HIS A 223 2.93 -11.77 15.14
N THR A 224 2.73 -10.69 14.39
CA THR A 224 2.96 -9.33 14.84
C THR A 224 1.78 -8.46 14.40
N GLN A 225 1.19 -7.74 15.34
CA GLN A 225 0.19 -6.73 15.06
C GLN A 225 0.71 -5.36 15.49
N MET A 226 0.78 -4.43 14.55
CA MET A 226 1.09 -3.04 14.80
C MET A 226 -0.19 -2.20 14.65
N LEU A 227 -0.44 -1.34 15.63
CA LEU A 227 -1.49 -0.33 15.57
C LEU A 227 -0.82 1.04 15.64
N LEU A 228 -1.02 1.83 14.61
CA LEU A 228 -0.64 3.22 14.51
C LEU A 228 -1.89 4.06 14.61
N ALA A 229 -1.93 5.01 15.53
CA ALA A 229 -2.95 6.03 15.62
C ALA A 229 -2.29 7.42 15.63
N PRO A 230 -3.08 8.51 15.50
CA PRO A 230 -2.53 9.86 15.48
C PRO A 230 -1.64 10.20 16.67
N ASP A 231 -1.80 9.60 17.85
CA ASP A 231 -0.98 9.90 19.03
C ASP A 231 -0.35 8.66 19.69
N SER A 232 -0.50 7.49 19.08
CA SER A 232 0.03 6.26 19.67
C SER A 232 0.57 5.29 18.62
N LEU A 233 1.59 4.55 19.02
CA LEU A 233 2.04 3.35 18.34
C LEU A 233 1.96 2.22 19.35
N SER A 234 1.44 1.06 18.94
CA SER A 234 1.55 -0.14 19.76
C SER A 234 1.86 -1.36 18.89
N ILE A 235 2.58 -2.30 19.47
CA ILE A 235 2.87 -3.60 18.86
C ILE A 235 2.40 -4.68 19.82
N ASN A 236 1.51 -5.56 19.36
CA ASN A 236 0.84 -6.60 20.15
C ASN A 236 0.22 -6.06 21.46
N GLY A 237 -0.27 -4.82 21.45
CA GLY A 237 -0.85 -4.14 22.62
C GLY A 237 0.16 -3.43 23.53
N SER A 238 1.46 -3.61 23.30
CA SER A 238 2.52 -2.87 24.00
C SER A 238 2.70 -1.49 23.38
N ALA A 239 2.46 -0.44 24.15
CA ALA A 239 2.64 0.94 23.69
C ALA A 239 4.12 1.26 23.44
N LEU A 240 4.41 1.90 22.32
CA LEU A 240 5.73 2.37 21.93
C LEU A 240 5.74 3.89 21.73
N PRO A 241 6.86 4.57 22.00
CA PRO A 241 7.01 5.99 21.68
C PRO A 241 6.85 6.22 20.18
N ARG A 242 5.93 7.11 19.79
CA ARG A 242 5.72 7.48 18.37
C ARG A 242 6.97 8.12 17.73
N GLN A 243 7.85 8.70 18.55
CA GLN A 243 9.14 9.27 18.13
C GLN A 243 10.04 8.26 17.40
N LEU A 244 9.85 6.96 17.64
CA LEU A 244 10.55 5.90 16.90
C LEU A 244 10.20 5.86 15.39
N LEU A 245 9.07 6.45 14.98
CA LEU A 245 8.67 6.55 13.57
C LEU A 245 9.17 7.83 12.89
N PHE A 246 9.62 8.84 13.66
CA PHE A 246 9.92 10.19 13.17
C PHE A 246 11.33 10.67 13.54
N ALA A 247 12.25 9.76 13.80
CA ALA A 247 13.57 10.05 14.35
C ALA A 247 14.44 11.04 13.52
N ASP A 248 13.98 11.50 12.35
CA ASP A 248 14.68 12.47 11.49
C ASP A 248 13.86 13.71 11.07
N THR A 249 12.75 14.05 11.74
CA THR A 249 12.16 15.38 11.55
C THR A 249 12.59 16.30 12.69
N PRO A 250 13.56 17.21 12.49
CA PRO A 250 13.79 18.26 13.46
C PRO A 250 12.49 19.05 13.60
N ASP A 251 12.09 19.24 14.85
CA ASP A 251 10.98 20.10 15.25
C ASP A 251 11.05 21.43 14.51
N ALA A 252 10.20 21.59 13.49
CA ALA A 252 9.70 22.90 13.14
C ALA A 252 8.62 23.25 14.16
N THR A 253 9.04 23.64 15.36
CA THR A 253 8.21 24.39 16.31
C THR A 253 7.83 25.75 15.72
N PRO A 254 6.68 26.32 16.16
CA PRO A 254 5.86 27.28 15.41
C PRO A 254 6.52 28.62 15.06
#